data_AF-A0A1G6YTH3-F1
#
_entry.id   AF-A0A1G6YTH3-F1
#
_cell.length_a   1.000
_cell.length_b   1.000
_cell.length_c   1.000
_cell.angle_alpha   90.00
_cell.angle_beta   90.00
_cell.angle_gamma   90.00
#
_symmetry.space_group_name_H-M   'P 1'
#
loop_
_entity.id
_entity.type
_entity.pdbx_description
1 polymer ?
#
loop_
_entity_poly.entity_id
_entity_poly.type
_entity_poly.pdbx_seq_one_letter_code
_entity_poly.pdbx_strand_id
1 'polypeptide(L)'
;MQAVSMHADTQRYARCIAASKRIRWDIDRDVIRDRSFDLGHKFLPDGLSLVDELPFLTPSEQRFLSQVQGRTYANMFGLVERFIGAKVLELSRDHWFGDQVALEALVRFSDEELKHQELFRRIERLAAYGMPDGYHFDVQPNDVAAFVLSKRTWAVLALTCHLELFTQAHYRASIGTAPDLSELFKDVFLFHWREESQHAIVDELEWIRENAKVSAMERDAAVDDLIALVGGVDEILQGRAKADTAYFMRVIRGTQDAPRAMEVEAAVLKAYRWTYIVSGVLEPRFRKLLGEMVDATQMARIEAAMAPLLYAMPASGAPVPAMAA
;
A
#
# COMPACT_ATOMS: atom_id res chain seq x y z
N MET A 1 -11.92 -24.31 -25.15
CA MET A 1 -10.88 -23.61 -24.35
C MET A 1 -11.46 -22.47 -23.52
N GLN A 2 -12.29 -21.57 -24.07
CA GLN A 2 -12.95 -20.49 -23.30
C GLN A 2 -13.79 -20.97 -22.09
N ALA A 3 -14.66 -21.98 -22.24
CA ALA A 3 -15.50 -22.47 -21.13
C ALA A 3 -14.70 -23.10 -19.97
N VAL A 4 -13.54 -23.71 -20.26
CA VAL A 4 -12.64 -24.29 -19.25
C VAL A 4 -11.86 -23.19 -18.52
N SER A 5 -11.47 -22.12 -19.23
CA SER A 5 -10.85 -20.93 -18.65
C SER A 5 -11.80 -20.20 -17.70
N MET A 6 -13.05 -19.96 -18.12
CA MET A 6 -14.07 -19.34 -17.27
C MET A 6 -14.30 -20.13 -15.99
N HIS A 7 -14.36 -21.47 -16.08
CA HIS A 7 -14.54 -22.31 -14.89
C HIS A 7 -13.36 -22.25 -13.91
N ALA A 8 -12.13 -22.15 -14.42
CA ALA A 8 -10.93 -22.02 -13.58
C ALA A 8 -10.88 -20.66 -12.85
N ASP A 9 -11.29 -19.57 -13.51
CA ASP A 9 -11.36 -18.23 -12.91
C ASP A 9 -12.46 -18.14 -11.85
N THR A 10 -13.67 -18.65 -12.11
CA THR A 10 -14.76 -18.74 -11.12
C THR A 10 -14.30 -19.48 -9.85
N GLN A 11 -13.51 -20.56 -9.99
CA GLN A 11 -12.96 -21.28 -8.83
C GLN A 11 -11.95 -20.46 -8.03
N ARG A 12 -11.21 -19.54 -8.66
CA ARG A 12 -10.31 -18.63 -7.93
C ARG A 12 -11.11 -17.64 -7.09
N TYR A 13 -12.16 -17.02 -7.64
CA TYR A 13 -13.08 -16.17 -6.86
C TYR A 13 -13.73 -16.95 -5.70
N ALA A 14 -14.16 -18.19 -5.93
CA ALA A 14 -14.73 -19.04 -4.89
C ALA A 14 -13.75 -19.29 -3.72
N ARG A 15 -12.45 -19.46 -4.02
CA ARG A 15 -11.42 -19.59 -2.99
C ARG A 15 -11.23 -18.29 -2.20
N CYS A 16 -11.28 -17.13 -2.84
CA CYS A 16 -11.24 -15.83 -2.17
C CYS A 16 -12.42 -15.67 -1.21
N ILE A 17 -13.63 -16.04 -1.64
CA ILE A 17 -14.84 -16.03 -0.78
C ILE A 17 -14.67 -16.95 0.43
N ALA A 18 -14.16 -18.17 0.22
CA ALA A 18 -13.95 -19.12 1.32
C ALA A 18 -12.89 -18.60 2.31
N ALA A 19 -11.83 -17.96 1.82
CA ALA A 19 -10.82 -17.32 2.65
C ALA A 19 -11.40 -16.16 3.46
N SER A 20 -12.05 -15.18 2.81
CA SER A 20 -12.73 -14.03 3.43
C SER A 20 -13.69 -14.49 4.55
N LYS A 21 -14.55 -15.49 4.28
CA LYS A 21 -15.47 -16.05 5.29
C LYS A 21 -14.74 -16.63 6.50
N ARG A 22 -13.59 -17.27 6.30
CA ARG A 22 -12.80 -17.92 7.36
C ARG A 22 -12.03 -16.93 8.22
N ILE A 23 -11.50 -15.86 7.62
CA ILE A 23 -10.62 -14.91 8.30
C ILE A 23 -11.36 -13.68 8.85
N ARG A 24 -12.67 -13.56 8.61
CA ARG A 24 -13.49 -12.42 9.02
C ARG A 24 -13.23 -12.02 10.48
N TRP A 25 -12.92 -10.75 10.68
CA TRP A 25 -12.58 -10.15 11.96
C TRP A 25 -13.29 -8.81 12.17
N ASP A 26 -13.32 -8.35 13.41
CA ASP A 26 -13.94 -7.11 13.86
C ASP A 26 -12.91 -6.15 14.49
N ILE A 27 -13.03 -4.85 14.18
CA ILE A 27 -12.07 -3.83 14.64
C ILE A 27 -12.02 -3.78 16.16
N ASP A 28 -13.16 -3.81 16.84
CA ASP A 28 -13.24 -3.61 18.29
C ASP A 28 -12.90 -4.90 19.04
N ARG A 29 -13.42 -6.04 18.60
CA ARG A 29 -13.20 -7.32 19.30
C ARG A 29 -11.81 -7.91 19.05
N ASP A 30 -11.35 -7.88 17.80
CA ASP A 30 -10.21 -8.69 17.38
C ASP A 30 -8.92 -7.86 17.32
N VAL A 31 -9.01 -6.59 16.90
CA VAL A 31 -7.87 -5.70 16.65
C VAL A 31 -7.67 -4.67 17.78
N ILE A 32 -8.39 -3.56 17.82
CA ILE A 32 -8.08 -2.45 18.74
C ILE A 32 -8.37 -2.83 20.20
N ARG A 33 -9.56 -3.38 20.48
CA ARG A 33 -10.03 -3.65 21.87
C ARG A 33 -9.92 -2.38 22.71
N ASP A 34 -9.42 -2.51 23.94
CA ASP A 34 -9.14 -1.38 24.84
C ASP A 34 -7.65 -0.97 24.81
N ARG A 35 -6.93 -1.25 23.72
CA ARG A 35 -5.49 -0.99 23.63
C ARG A 35 -5.17 0.43 23.17
N SER A 36 -4.07 0.96 23.68
CA SER A 36 -3.40 2.16 23.19
C SER A 36 -2.06 1.82 22.56
N PHE A 37 -1.51 2.72 21.74
CA PHE A 37 -0.13 2.57 21.27
C PHE A 37 0.85 2.79 22.42
N ASP A 38 1.78 1.85 22.58
CA ASP A 38 2.96 2.00 23.43
C ASP A 38 4.09 2.69 22.66
N LEU A 39 4.44 3.91 23.09
CA LEU A 39 5.50 4.71 22.47
C LEU A 39 6.92 4.30 22.90
N GLY A 40 7.05 3.28 23.76
CA GLY A 40 8.31 2.60 24.04
C GLY A 40 8.83 1.79 22.86
N HIS A 41 7.97 1.46 21.89
CA HIS A 41 8.25 0.60 20.74
C HIS A 41 8.20 1.34 19.40
N LYS A 42 8.80 0.77 18.36
CA LYS A 42 8.70 1.27 16.99
C LYS A 42 7.30 1.04 16.42
N PHE A 43 6.88 1.84 15.45
CA PHE A 43 5.68 1.54 14.65
C PHE A 43 6.06 0.95 13.31
N LEU A 44 6.87 1.65 12.51
CA LEU A 44 7.35 1.13 11.22
C LEU A 44 8.73 0.45 11.39
N PRO A 45 8.94 -0.77 10.89
CA PRO A 45 10.22 -1.47 11.02
C PRO A 45 11.31 -0.87 10.13
N ASP A 46 12.58 -1.09 10.50
CA ASP A 46 13.75 -0.47 9.84
C ASP A 46 13.86 -0.80 8.35
N GLY A 47 13.46 -2.01 7.95
CA GLY A 47 13.43 -2.41 6.54
C GLY A 47 12.44 -1.62 5.66
N LEU A 48 11.55 -0.82 6.25
CA LEU A 48 10.64 0.09 5.56
C LEU A 48 10.93 1.56 5.90
N SER A 49 11.25 1.83 7.16
CA SER A 49 11.44 3.19 7.69
C SER A 49 12.81 3.78 7.34
N LEU A 50 13.82 2.93 7.12
CA LEU A 50 15.22 3.29 6.87
C LEU A 50 15.81 4.24 7.92
N VAL A 51 15.26 4.25 9.15
CA VAL A 51 15.74 5.13 10.23
C VAL A 51 17.15 4.78 10.69
N ASP A 52 17.60 3.56 10.43
CA ASP A 52 18.96 3.07 10.68
C ASP A 52 19.98 3.68 9.69
N GLU A 53 19.54 4.24 8.56
CA GLU A 53 20.38 5.01 7.65
C GLU A 53 20.69 6.44 8.15
N LEU A 54 20.16 6.82 9.33
CA LEU A 54 20.42 8.10 10.00
C LEU A 54 21.27 7.89 11.27
N PRO A 55 22.60 7.65 11.16
CA PRO A 55 23.46 7.24 12.28
C PRO A 55 23.69 8.34 13.32
N PHE A 56 23.29 9.58 13.03
CA PHE A 56 23.41 10.71 13.94
C PHE A 56 22.19 10.88 14.85
N LEU A 57 21.10 10.17 14.60
CA LEU A 57 19.95 10.13 15.50
C LEU A 57 20.23 9.18 16.66
N THR A 58 19.85 9.59 17.85
CA THR A 58 19.85 8.70 19.03
C THR A 58 18.83 7.57 18.85
N PRO A 59 18.94 6.45 19.57
CA PRO A 59 17.96 5.36 19.51
C PRO A 59 16.51 5.81 19.78
N SER A 60 16.32 6.76 20.70
CA SER A 60 15.00 7.36 20.98
C SER A 60 14.45 8.17 19.80
N GLU A 61 15.31 8.88 19.08
CA GLU A 61 14.93 9.68 17.92
C GLU A 61 14.62 8.80 16.72
N GLN A 62 15.41 7.75 16.48
CA GLN A 62 15.10 6.76 15.45
C GLN A 62 13.76 6.07 15.72
N ARG A 63 13.50 5.67 16.98
CA ARG A 63 12.21 5.13 17.38
C ARG A 63 11.09 6.14 17.12
N PHE A 64 11.24 7.39 17.53
CA PHE A 64 10.22 8.40 17.28
C PHE A 64 9.96 8.64 15.78
N LEU A 65 11.02 8.72 14.95
CA LEU A 65 10.87 8.84 13.50
C LEU A 65 10.12 7.65 12.91
N SER A 66 10.41 6.42 13.37
CA SER A 66 9.69 5.22 12.97
C SER A 66 8.20 5.26 13.34
N GLN A 67 7.84 5.96 14.43
CA GLN A 67 6.45 6.19 14.84
C GLN A 67 5.76 7.20 13.93
N VAL A 68 6.45 8.29 13.56
CA VAL A 68 5.95 9.26 12.57
C VAL A 68 5.68 8.57 11.24
N GLN A 69 6.65 7.79 10.74
CA GLN A 69 6.52 7.08 9.47
C GLN A 69 5.44 5.99 9.54
N GLY A 70 5.30 5.28 10.68
CA GLY A 70 4.23 4.30 10.89
C GLY A 70 2.84 4.93 10.93
N ARG A 71 2.71 6.13 11.49
CA ARG A 71 1.47 6.92 11.44
C ARG A 71 1.13 7.32 10.01
N THR A 72 2.12 7.76 9.22
CA THR A 72 1.94 8.03 7.79
C THR A 72 1.60 6.76 7.01
N TYR A 73 2.18 5.61 7.35
CA TYR A 73 1.84 4.31 6.76
C TYR A 73 0.37 3.95 6.93
N ALA A 74 -0.17 4.06 8.14
CA ALA A 74 -1.60 3.87 8.39
C ALA A 74 -2.48 4.87 7.60
N ASN A 75 -2.12 6.16 7.58
CA ASN A 75 -2.91 7.17 6.85
C ASN A 75 -2.88 6.98 5.33
N MET A 76 -1.75 6.54 4.77
CA MET A 76 -1.63 6.23 3.34
C MET A 76 -2.52 5.05 2.93
N PHE A 77 -2.69 4.02 3.78
CA PHE A 77 -3.68 2.98 3.47
C PHE A 77 -5.11 3.52 3.49
N GLY A 78 -5.48 4.25 4.53
CA GLY A 78 -6.79 4.91 4.59
C GLY A 78 -7.08 5.82 3.38
N LEU A 79 -6.04 6.34 2.73
CA LEU A 79 -6.13 7.10 1.49
C LEU A 79 -6.41 6.20 0.26
N VAL A 80 -5.65 5.11 0.08
CA VAL A 80 -5.77 4.27 -1.13
C VAL A 80 -7.02 3.39 -1.12
N GLU A 81 -7.44 2.89 0.05
CA GLU A 81 -8.66 2.06 0.20
C GLU A 81 -9.90 2.78 -0.35
N ARG A 82 -9.88 4.12 -0.36
CA ARG A 82 -10.98 4.94 -0.89
C ARG A 82 -11.21 4.69 -2.38
N PHE A 83 -10.16 4.69 -3.19
CA PHE A 83 -10.33 4.49 -4.64
C PHE A 83 -10.39 3.01 -5.00
N ILE A 84 -9.74 2.14 -4.23
CA ILE A 84 -9.80 0.68 -4.41
C ILE A 84 -11.26 0.23 -4.24
N GLY A 85 -11.88 0.53 -3.09
CA GLY A 85 -13.28 0.18 -2.85
C GLY A 85 -14.23 0.75 -3.91
N ALA A 86 -14.02 1.99 -4.36
CA ALA A 86 -14.81 2.59 -5.43
C ALA A 86 -14.64 1.87 -6.78
N LYS A 87 -13.41 1.50 -7.16
CA LYS A 87 -13.13 0.76 -8.40
C LYS A 87 -13.69 -0.66 -8.35
N VAL A 88 -13.58 -1.36 -7.23
CA VAL A 88 -14.15 -2.71 -7.06
C VAL A 88 -15.67 -2.68 -7.21
N LEU A 89 -16.34 -1.69 -6.63
CA LEU A 89 -17.79 -1.49 -6.81
C LEU A 89 -18.16 -1.21 -8.27
N GLU A 90 -17.37 -0.41 -8.98
CA GLU A 90 -17.56 -0.16 -10.42
C GLU A 90 -17.43 -1.46 -11.24
N LEU A 91 -16.37 -2.24 -11.00
CA LEU A 91 -16.09 -3.51 -11.68
C LEU A 91 -17.17 -4.56 -11.43
N SER A 92 -17.81 -4.53 -10.25
CA SER A 92 -18.91 -5.45 -9.93
C SER A 92 -20.05 -5.42 -10.94
N ARG A 93 -20.24 -4.28 -11.64
CA ARG A 93 -21.28 -4.09 -12.64
C ARG A 93 -21.20 -5.10 -13.78
N ASP A 94 -19.98 -5.48 -14.17
CA ASP A 94 -19.77 -6.45 -15.24
C ASP A 94 -20.25 -7.86 -14.87
N HIS A 95 -20.44 -8.14 -13.58
CA HIS A 95 -20.81 -9.46 -13.06
C HIS A 95 -22.27 -9.53 -12.57
N TRP A 96 -23.01 -8.41 -12.55
CA TRP A 96 -24.39 -8.35 -12.00
C TRP A 96 -25.33 -9.42 -12.55
N PHE A 97 -25.28 -9.67 -13.86
CA PHE A 97 -26.08 -10.70 -14.54
C PHE A 97 -25.24 -11.88 -15.05
N GLY A 98 -23.96 -11.94 -14.64
CA GLY A 98 -22.96 -12.90 -15.09
C GLY A 98 -22.53 -13.85 -13.97
N ASP A 99 -21.21 -13.96 -13.77
CA ASP A 99 -20.63 -14.82 -12.74
C ASP A 99 -20.97 -14.30 -11.33
N GLN A 100 -21.97 -14.94 -10.70
CA GLN A 100 -22.41 -14.61 -9.35
C GLN A 100 -21.34 -14.86 -8.29
N VAL A 101 -20.38 -15.77 -8.55
CA VAL A 101 -19.28 -16.02 -7.63
C VAL A 101 -18.29 -14.86 -7.68
N ALA A 102 -17.98 -14.35 -8.87
CA ALA A 102 -17.16 -13.14 -9.01
C ALA A 102 -17.83 -11.92 -8.37
N LEU A 103 -19.14 -11.76 -8.55
CA LEU A 103 -19.91 -10.70 -7.90
C LEU A 103 -19.84 -10.79 -6.37
N GLU A 104 -20.06 -11.98 -5.78
CA GLU A 104 -19.96 -12.18 -4.32
C GLU A 104 -18.56 -11.86 -3.80
N ALA A 105 -17.51 -12.20 -4.55
CA ALA A 105 -16.13 -11.90 -4.19
C ALA A 105 -15.85 -10.39 -4.18
N LEU A 106 -16.28 -9.65 -5.21
CA LEU A 106 -16.10 -8.19 -5.29
C LEU A 106 -16.91 -7.43 -4.23
N VAL A 107 -18.11 -7.90 -3.91
CA VAL A 107 -18.92 -7.30 -2.82
C VAL A 107 -18.23 -7.48 -1.47
N ARG A 108 -17.64 -8.65 -1.21
CA ARG A 108 -16.89 -8.90 0.03
C ARG A 108 -15.63 -8.06 0.13
N PHE A 109 -14.86 -8.01 -0.95
CA PHE A 109 -13.71 -7.12 -1.07
C PHE A 109 -14.13 -5.68 -0.72
N SER A 110 -15.21 -5.18 -1.31
CA SER A 110 -15.71 -3.83 -1.00
C SER A 110 -16.12 -3.63 0.48
N ASP A 111 -16.70 -4.63 1.15
CA ASP A 111 -17.01 -4.59 2.59
C ASP A 111 -15.73 -4.50 3.43
N GLU A 112 -14.71 -5.28 3.06
CA GLU A 112 -13.40 -5.33 3.71
C GLU A 112 -12.65 -3.99 3.56
N GLU A 113 -12.66 -3.39 2.37
CA GLU A 113 -12.09 -2.06 2.11
C GLU A 113 -12.72 -0.93 2.94
N LEU A 114 -14.05 -0.96 3.11
CA LEU A 114 -14.75 0.02 3.96
C LEU A 114 -14.37 -0.15 5.43
N LYS A 115 -14.18 -1.40 5.87
CA LYS A 115 -13.69 -1.71 7.22
C LYS A 115 -12.24 -1.25 7.39
N HIS A 116 -11.36 -1.41 6.40
CA HIS A 116 -9.99 -0.90 6.43
C HIS A 116 -9.95 0.64 6.55
N GLN A 117 -10.80 1.35 5.80
CA GLN A 117 -10.96 2.81 5.95
C GLN A 117 -11.38 3.22 7.37
N GLU A 118 -12.30 2.49 8.00
CA GLU A 118 -12.67 2.74 9.40
C GLU A 118 -11.49 2.45 10.33
N LEU A 119 -10.83 1.31 10.17
CA LEU A 119 -9.67 0.90 10.98
C LEU A 119 -8.61 2.00 10.99
N PHE A 120 -8.14 2.44 9.82
CA PHE A 120 -7.07 3.43 9.73
C PHE A 120 -7.48 4.81 10.28
N ARG A 121 -8.76 5.19 10.18
CA ARG A 121 -9.25 6.40 10.86
C ARG A 121 -9.21 6.29 12.38
N ARG A 122 -9.42 5.09 12.94
CA ARG A 122 -9.27 4.85 14.40
C ARG A 122 -7.81 4.82 14.81
N ILE A 123 -6.94 4.21 14.00
CA ILE A 123 -5.50 4.17 14.23
C ILE A 123 -4.91 5.58 14.27
N GLU A 124 -5.33 6.46 13.37
CA GLU A 124 -4.91 7.86 13.41
C GLU A 124 -5.33 8.56 14.72
N ARG A 125 -6.56 8.35 15.20
CA ARG A 125 -7.01 8.90 16.49
C ARG A 125 -6.21 8.36 17.67
N LEU A 126 -5.89 7.06 17.67
CA LEU A 126 -5.07 6.44 18.72
C LEU A 126 -3.64 6.99 18.71
N ALA A 127 -3.05 7.16 17.53
CA ALA A 127 -1.72 7.76 17.39
C ALA A 127 -1.73 9.23 17.84
N ALA A 128 -2.76 10.00 17.47
CA ALA A 128 -2.93 11.38 17.90
C ALA A 128 -3.07 11.54 19.42
N TYR A 129 -3.72 10.58 20.10
CA TYR A 129 -3.87 10.61 21.56
C TYR A 129 -2.53 10.39 22.28
N GLY A 130 -1.66 9.52 21.74
CA GLY A 130 -0.39 9.19 22.39
C GLY A 130 0.77 10.09 21.99
N MET A 131 0.85 10.50 20.72
CA MET A 131 2.00 11.22 20.16
C MET A 131 1.90 12.74 20.39
N PRO A 132 3.03 13.47 20.36
CA PRO A 132 3.03 14.93 20.45
C PRO A 132 2.14 15.64 19.43
N ASP A 133 1.69 16.84 19.79
CA ASP A 133 0.78 17.62 18.95
C ASP A 133 1.41 18.12 17.64
N GLY A 134 0.52 18.31 16.66
CA GLY A 134 0.79 19.02 15.42
C GLY A 134 1.36 18.19 14.27
N TYR A 135 1.24 16.87 14.35
CA TYR A 135 1.20 16.03 13.14
C TYR A 135 -0.05 16.39 12.33
N HIS A 136 0.07 16.38 11.00
CA HIS A 136 -1.06 16.64 10.10
C HIS A 136 -0.93 15.77 8.84
N PHE A 137 -2.07 15.31 8.31
CA PHE A 137 -2.18 14.54 7.08
C PHE A 137 -3.21 15.21 6.16
N ASP A 138 -2.75 16.18 5.36
CA ASP A 138 -3.65 17.10 4.63
C ASP A 138 -4.07 16.61 3.24
N VAL A 139 -3.71 15.38 2.87
CA VAL A 139 -4.07 14.80 1.57
C VAL A 139 -5.55 14.43 1.60
N GLN A 140 -6.35 14.99 0.69
CA GLN A 140 -7.79 14.75 0.62
C GLN A 140 -8.09 13.42 -0.10
N PRO A 141 -8.71 12.43 0.57
CA PRO A 141 -8.95 11.12 -0.04
C PRO A 141 -9.82 11.16 -1.29
N ASN A 142 -10.78 12.07 -1.35
CA ASN A 142 -11.66 12.18 -2.51
C ASN A 142 -10.95 12.82 -3.72
N ASP A 143 -9.98 13.71 -3.51
CA ASP A 143 -9.22 14.32 -4.60
C ASP A 143 -8.27 13.29 -5.23
N VAL A 144 -7.62 12.48 -4.38
CA VAL A 144 -6.79 11.35 -4.84
C VAL A 144 -7.65 10.32 -5.55
N ALA A 145 -8.81 9.95 -5.01
CA ALA A 145 -9.71 9.03 -5.67
C ALA A 145 -10.21 9.57 -7.03
N ALA A 146 -10.56 10.86 -7.11
CA ALA A 146 -10.97 11.49 -8.37
C ALA A 146 -9.84 11.46 -9.40
N PHE A 147 -8.60 11.76 -9.00
CA PHE A 147 -7.43 11.67 -9.87
C PHE A 147 -7.22 10.24 -10.37
N VAL A 148 -7.18 9.25 -9.46
CA VAL A 148 -6.93 7.85 -9.81
C VAL A 148 -8.03 7.30 -10.72
N LEU A 149 -9.30 7.50 -10.35
CA LEU A 149 -10.45 6.98 -11.10
C LEU A 149 -10.71 7.72 -12.41
N SER A 150 -10.05 8.86 -12.66
CA SER A 150 -10.05 9.51 -13.98
C SER A 150 -9.21 8.76 -15.03
N LYS A 151 -8.39 7.81 -14.59
CA LYS A 151 -7.51 7.02 -15.45
C LYS A 151 -8.21 5.77 -15.98
N ARG A 152 -7.65 5.19 -17.04
CA ARG A 152 -8.17 3.94 -17.62
C ARG A 152 -8.19 2.82 -16.57
N THR A 153 -9.25 2.01 -16.59
CA THR A 153 -9.45 0.88 -15.66
C THR A 153 -8.24 -0.05 -15.61
N TRP A 154 -7.60 -0.33 -16.75
CA TRP A 154 -6.37 -1.12 -16.79
C TRP A 154 -5.23 -0.54 -15.92
N ALA A 155 -5.03 0.78 -15.96
CA ALA A 155 -3.99 1.46 -15.18
C ALA A 155 -4.32 1.49 -13.69
N VAL A 156 -5.60 1.71 -13.35
CA VAL A 156 -6.07 1.70 -11.95
C VAL A 156 -5.92 0.29 -11.35
N LEU A 157 -6.26 -0.75 -12.11
CA LEU A 157 -6.08 -2.14 -11.69
C LEU A 157 -4.59 -2.52 -11.55
N ALA A 158 -3.73 -2.03 -12.44
CA ALA A 158 -2.28 -2.19 -12.30
C ALA A 158 -1.76 -1.56 -11.00
N LEU A 159 -2.16 -0.33 -10.69
CA LEU A 159 -1.79 0.34 -9.44
C LEU A 159 -2.35 -0.40 -8.21
N THR A 160 -3.60 -0.85 -8.26
CA THR A 160 -4.25 -1.59 -7.16
C THR A 160 -3.52 -2.91 -6.91
N CYS A 161 -3.26 -3.70 -7.96
CA CYS A 161 -2.51 -4.94 -7.86
C CYS A 161 -1.08 -4.72 -7.31
N HIS A 162 -0.42 -3.63 -7.69
CA HIS A 162 0.87 -3.22 -7.11
C HIS A 162 0.77 -2.96 -5.60
N LEU A 163 -0.23 -2.19 -5.16
CA LEU A 163 -0.48 -1.89 -3.75
C LEU A 163 -0.69 -3.18 -2.95
N GLU A 164 -1.59 -4.03 -3.44
CA GLU A 164 -1.91 -5.30 -2.77
C GLU A 164 -0.73 -6.25 -2.68
N LEU A 165 0.08 -6.34 -3.72
CA LEU A 165 1.22 -7.26 -3.71
C LEU A 165 2.33 -6.77 -2.77
N PHE A 166 2.58 -5.46 -2.67
CA PHE A 166 3.59 -5.00 -1.73
C PHE A 166 3.11 -5.07 -0.27
N THR A 167 1.81 -4.94 0.03
CA THR A 167 1.33 -5.10 1.42
C THR A 167 1.67 -6.51 1.93
N GLN A 168 1.55 -7.51 1.05
CA GLN A 168 1.97 -8.88 1.31
C GLN A 168 3.47 -9.00 1.57
N ALA A 169 4.28 -8.35 0.76
CA ALA A 169 5.75 -8.36 0.90
C ALA A 169 6.19 -7.67 2.21
N HIS A 170 5.63 -6.49 2.51
CA HIS A 170 5.93 -5.74 3.73
C HIS A 170 5.62 -6.54 4.99
N TYR A 171 4.47 -7.23 5.04
CA TYR A 171 4.14 -8.03 6.21
C TYR A 171 5.09 -9.21 6.39
N ARG A 172 5.30 -10.01 5.33
CA ARG A 172 6.12 -11.23 5.41
C ARG A 172 7.60 -10.95 5.64
N ALA A 173 8.14 -9.92 5.01
CA ALA A 173 9.57 -9.63 5.04
C ALA A 173 9.97 -8.62 6.13
N SER A 174 9.01 -7.90 6.73
CA SER A 174 9.32 -6.85 7.70
C SER A 174 8.39 -6.88 8.92
N ILE A 175 7.11 -6.52 8.79
CA ILE A 175 6.24 -6.25 9.95
C ILE A 175 6.04 -7.50 10.82
N GLY A 176 5.81 -8.66 10.21
CA GLY A 176 5.51 -9.91 10.94
C GLY A 176 6.69 -10.49 11.72
N THR A 177 7.92 -10.07 11.42
CA THR A 177 9.15 -10.58 12.05
C THR A 177 9.95 -9.50 12.78
N ALA A 178 9.53 -8.23 12.69
CA ALA A 178 10.26 -7.11 13.26
C ALA A 178 10.37 -7.21 14.79
N PRO A 179 11.60 -7.16 15.35
CA PRO A 179 11.79 -7.02 16.78
C PRO A 179 11.34 -5.62 17.22
N ASP A 180 10.89 -5.51 18.47
CA ASP A 180 10.61 -4.21 19.12
C ASP A 180 9.55 -3.33 18.42
N LEU A 181 8.70 -3.93 17.56
CA LEU A 181 7.52 -3.27 17.00
C LEU A 181 6.38 -3.32 18.02
N SER A 182 5.60 -2.23 18.08
CA SER A 182 4.38 -2.16 18.90
C SER A 182 3.43 -3.33 18.56
N GLU A 183 3.00 -4.06 19.58
CA GLU A 183 2.12 -5.23 19.40
C GLU A 183 0.77 -4.84 18.77
N LEU A 184 0.21 -3.67 19.11
CA LEU A 184 -0.99 -3.17 18.45
C LEU A 184 -0.72 -2.88 16.96
N PHE A 185 0.43 -2.31 16.62
CA PHE A 185 0.78 -2.04 15.23
C PHE A 185 0.94 -3.35 14.43
N LYS A 186 1.63 -4.34 14.99
CA LYS A 186 1.74 -5.68 14.38
C LYS A 186 0.36 -6.29 14.13
N ASP A 187 -0.53 -6.23 15.11
CA ASP A 187 -1.87 -6.79 14.96
C ASP A 187 -2.69 -6.07 13.90
N VAL A 188 -2.69 -4.73 13.88
CA VAL A 188 -3.36 -3.93 12.85
C VAL A 188 -2.99 -4.42 11.45
N PHE A 189 -1.69 -4.53 11.18
CA PHE A 189 -1.21 -4.93 9.86
C PHE A 189 -1.27 -6.45 9.63
N LEU A 190 -1.32 -7.29 10.67
CA LEU A 190 -1.63 -8.71 10.53
C LEU A 190 -3.07 -8.93 10.05
N PHE A 191 -4.03 -8.25 10.67
CA PHE A 191 -5.44 -8.40 10.33
C PHE A 191 -5.78 -7.78 8.97
N HIS A 192 -5.20 -6.62 8.65
CA HIS A 192 -5.24 -6.02 7.31
C HIS A 192 -4.64 -6.97 6.25
N TRP A 193 -3.39 -7.40 6.44
CA TRP A 193 -2.68 -8.31 5.52
C TRP A 193 -3.42 -9.63 5.24
N ARG A 194 -4.10 -10.18 6.26
CA ARG A 194 -4.89 -11.41 6.10
C ARG A 194 -5.95 -11.21 5.03
N GLU A 195 -6.62 -10.05 4.99
CA GLU A 195 -7.63 -9.72 3.98
C GLU A 195 -7.00 -9.29 2.64
N GLU A 196 -5.90 -8.54 2.67
CA GLU A 196 -5.21 -8.19 1.42
C GLU A 196 -4.70 -9.41 0.63
N SER A 197 -4.53 -10.56 1.30
CA SER A 197 -4.07 -11.77 0.66
C SER A 197 -5.05 -12.33 -0.37
N GLN A 198 -6.36 -12.16 -0.17
CA GLN A 198 -7.36 -12.51 -1.18
C GLN A 198 -7.65 -11.37 -2.15
N HIS A 199 -7.52 -10.11 -1.73
CA HIS A 199 -7.70 -8.94 -2.60
C HIS A 199 -6.72 -8.98 -3.77
N ALA A 200 -5.44 -9.25 -3.49
CA ALA A 200 -4.41 -9.45 -4.52
C ALA A 200 -4.82 -10.49 -5.59
N ILE A 201 -5.53 -11.56 -5.22
CA ILE A 201 -6.00 -12.59 -6.17
C ILE A 201 -7.15 -12.06 -7.03
N VAL A 202 -8.07 -11.29 -6.43
CA VAL A 202 -9.20 -10.69 -7.14
C VAL A 202 -8.72 -9.60 -8.11
N ASP A 203 -7.78 -8.75 -7.70
CA ASP A 203 -7.22 -7.71 -8.55
C ASP A 203 -6.47 -8.30 -9.76
N GLU A 204 -5.73 -9.39 -9.56
CA GLU A 204 -5.13 -10.11 -10.67
C GLU A 204 -6.16 -10.60 -11.69
N LEU A 205 -7.25 -11.20 -11.19
CA LEU A 205 -8.31 -11.71 -12.05
C LEU A 205 -8.97 -10.57 -12.83
N GLU A 206 -9.30 -9.47 -12.17
CA GLU A 206 -9.92 -8.31 -12.81
C GLU A 206 -8.96 -7.61 -13.76
N TRP A 207 -7.66 -7.53 -13.44
CA TRP A 207 -6.66 -6.93 -14.32
C TRP A 207 -6.43 -7.77 -15.58
N ILE A 208 -6.31 -9.10 -15.45
CA ILE A 208 -6.25 -10.02 -16.60
C ILE A 208 -7.52 -9.91 -17.45
N ARG A 209 -8.69 -9.87 -16.81
CA ARG A 209 -9.99 -9.72 -17.48
C ARG A 209 -10.07 -8.41 -18.25
N GLU A 210 -9.63 -7.31 -17.67
CA GLU A 210 -9.60 -6.01 -18.33
C GLU A 210 -8.59 -5.97 -19.48
N ASN A 211 -7.40 -6.55 -19.28
CA ASN A 211 -6.37 -6.65 -20.30
C ASN A 211 -6.85 -7.40 -21.57
N ALA A 212 -7.72 -8.38 -21.39
CA ALA A 212 -8.33 -9.13 -22.49
C ALA A 212 -9.39 -8.32 -23.27
N LYS A 213 -9.95 -7.25 -22.69
CA LYS A 213 -10.95 -6.39 -23.34
C LYS A 213 -10.31 -5.25 -24.12
N VAL A 214 -9.28 -4.61 -23.55
CA VAL A 214 -8.69 -3.40 -24.11
C VAL A 214 -7.90 -3.70 -25.39
N SER A 215 -8.04 -2.81 -26.37
CA SER A 215 -7.22 -2.85 -27.60
C SER A 215 -5.74 -2.52 -27.31
N ALA A 216 -4.86 -2.81 -28.26
CA ALA A 216 -3.44 -2.45 -28.15
C ALA A 216 -3.23 -0.94 -27.96
N MET A 217 -4.02 -0.11 -28.66
CA MET A 217 -3.95 1.35 -28.54
C MET A 217 -4.44 1.84 -27.16
N GLU A 218 -5.52 1.27 -26.64
CA GLU A 218 -6.01 1.62 -25.31
C GLU A 218 -5.03 1.18 -24.22
N ARG A 219 -4.41 0.00 -24.38
CA ARG A 219 -3.36 -0.49 -23.47
C ARG A 219 -2.14 0.41 -23.50
N ASP A 220 -1.72 0.86 -24.67
CA ASP A 220 -0.59 1.76 -24.82
C ASP A 220 -0.79 3.09 -24.09
N ALA A 221 -2.00 3.64 -24.16
CA ALA A 221 -2.38 4.83 -23.42
C ALA A 221 -2.60 4.55 -21.92
N ALA A 222 -3.02 3.34 -21.54
CA ALA A 222 -3.12 2.93 -20.13
C ALA A 222 -1.74 2.80 -19.46
N VAL A 223 -0.69 2.49 -20.22
CA VAL A 223 0.70 2.52 -19.72
C VAL A 223 1.12 3.96 -19.36
N ASP A 224 0.77 4.95 -20.19
CA ASP A 224 1.02 6.36 -19.85
C ASP A 224 0.22 6.79 -18.61
N ASP A 225 -1.03 6.32 -18.49
CA ASP A 225 -1.83 6.55 -17.28
C ASP A 225 -1.20 5.90 -16.04
N LEU A 226 -0.66 4.68 -16.13
CA LEU A 226 0.03 4.02 -15.02
C LEU A 226 1.26 4.82 -14.58
N ILE A 227 2.04 5.32 -15.53
CA ILE A 227 3.20 6.19 -15.23
C ILE A 227 2.74 7.48 -14.53
N ALA A 228 1.66 8.10 -15.02
CA ALA A 228 1.09 9.29 -14.39
C ALA A 228 0.56 9.01 -12.98
N LEU A 229 -0.04 7.83 -12.74
CA LEU A 229 -0.48 7.40 -11.42
C LEU A 229 0.69 7.27 -10.46
N VAL A 230 1.78 6.61 -10.85
CA VAL A 230 2.99 6.51 -10.01
C VAL A 230 3.59 7.89 -9.74
N GLY A 231 3.61 8.78 -10.74
CA GLY A 231 4.01 10.18 -10.55
C GLY A 231 3.17 10.91 -9.50
N GLY A 232 1.83 10.76 -9.55
CA GLY A 232 0.93 11.35 -8.56
C GLY A 232 1.13 10.77 -7.15
N VAL A 233 1.42 9.47 -7.03
CA VAL A 233 1.83 8.87 -5.75
C VAL A 233 3.11 9.53 -5.25
N ASP A 234 4.15 9.64 -6.09
CA ASP A 234 5.42 10.24 -5.70
C ASP A 234 5.29 11.71 -5.27
N GLU A 235 4.43 12.50 -5.90
CA GLU A 235 4.13 13.88 -5.48
C GLU A 235 3.56 13.92 -4.04
N ILE A 236 2.65 12.99 -3.71
CA ILE A 236 2.14 12.85 -2.35
C ILE A 236 3.28 12.48 -1.38
N LEU A 237 4.16 11.54 -1.76
CA LEU A 237 5.29 11.13 -0.92
C LEU A 237 6.28 12.26 -0.65
N GLN A 238 6.57 13.10 -1.65
CA GLN A 238 7.40 14.30 -1.50
C GLN A 238 6.77 15.27 -0.48
N GLY A 239 5.48 15.56 -0.62
CA GLY A 239 4.75 16.39 0.34
C GLY A 239 4.76 15.80 1.76
N ARG A 240 4.58 14.48 1.87
CA ARG A 240 4.60 13.78 3.16
C ARG A 240 5.97 13.77 3.82
N ALA A 241 7.03 13.52 3.05
CA ALA A 241 8.40 13.51 3.59
C ALA A 241 8.76 14.86 4.23
N LYS A 242 8.37 15.96 3.56
CA LYS A 242 8.54 17.31 4.09
C LYS A 242 7.73 17.55 5.37
N ALA A 243 6.44 17.23 5.37
CA ALA A 243 5.56 17.43 6.53
C ALA A 243 5.99 16.60 7.75
N ASP A 244 6.32 15.32 7.53
CA ASP A 244 6.76 14.40 8.59
C ASP A 244 8.12 14.82 9.16
N THR A 245 9.03 15.30 8.31
CA THR A 245 10.31 15.84 8.77
C THR A 245 10.10 17.11 9.59
N ALA A 246 9.27 18.05 9.14
CA ALA A 246 8.98 19.27 9.88
C ALA A 246 8.37 18.98 11.27
N TYR A 247 7.42 18.04 11.32
CA TYR A 247 6.84 17.56 12.58
C TYR A 247 7.90 16.91 13.48
N PHE A 248 8.68 15.97 12.94
CA PHE A 248 9.74 15.29 13.67
C PHE A 248 10.75 16.29 14.25
N MET A 249 11.32 17.17 13.42
CA MET A 249 12.33 18.15 13.82
C MET A 249 11.79 19.13 14.85
N ARG A 250 10.55 19.60 14.71
CA ARG A 250 9.92 20.47 15.71
C ARG A 250 9.80 19.79 17.07
N VAL A 251 9.44 18.51 17.11
CA VAL A 251 9.32 17.76 18.37
C VAL A 251 10.69 17.55 19.03
N ILE A 252 11.69 17.11 18.26
CA ILE A 252 13.00 16.72 18.84
C ILE A 252 13.96 17.90 19.04
N ARG A 253 13.72 19.04 18.38
CA ARG A 253 14.63 20.21 18.39
C ARG A 253 13.95 21.55 18.67
N GLY A 254 12.62 21.60 18.77
CA GLY A 254 11.85 22.83 18.98
C GLY A 254 11.68 23.71 17.74
N THR A 255 12.26 23.33 16.59
CA THR A 255 12.13 24.05 15.31
C THR A 255 12.23 23.06 14.14
N GLN A 256 11.54 23.37 13.04
CA GLN A 256 11.54 22.53 11.83
C GLN A 256 12.87 22.63 11.05
N ASP A 257 13.55 23.77 11.12
CA ASP A 257 14.74 24.09 10.30
C ASP A 257 16.06 23.88 11.05
N ALA A 258 16.09 22.97 12.04
CA ALA A 258 17.30 22.69 12.81
C ALA A 258 18.37 22.02 11.92
N PRO A 259 19.66 22.04 12.33
CA PRO A 259 20.71 21.36 11.60
C PRO A 259 20.33 19.90 11.29
N ARG A 260 20.65 19.45 10.07
CA ARG A 260 20.32 18.12 9.50
C ARG A 260 18.85 17.87 9.12
N ALA A 261 17.96 18.86 9.18
CA ALA A 261 16.58 18.70 8.69
C ALA A 261 16.51 18.19 7.24
N MET A 262 17.34 18.74 6.34
CA MET A 262 17.42 18.29 4.95
C MET A 262 17.94 16.85 4.79
N GLU A 263 18.86 16.41 5.64
CA GLU A 263 19.36 15.02 5.64
C GLU A 263 18.26 14.06 6.08
N VAL A 264 17.45 14.45 7.07
CA VAL A 264 16.28 13.68 7.51
C VAL A 264 15.21 13.64 6.40
N GLU A 265 14.89 14.77 5.78
CA GLU A 265 13.88 14.83 4.69
C GLU A 265 14.26 13.92 3.52
N ALA A 266 15.52 13.95 3.11
CA ALA A 266 16.01 13.09 2.03
C ALA A 266 15.88 11.60 2.38
N ALA A 267 16.20 11.21 3.62
CA ALA A 267 16.06 9.84 4.08
C ALA A 267 14.58 9.41 4.21
N VAL A 268 13.71 10.28 4.72
CA VAL A 268 12.26 10.01 4.81
C VAL A 268 11.66 9.85 3.41
N LEU A 269 12.02 10.71 2.45
CA LEU A 269 11.57 10.57 1.06
C LEU A 269 12.08 9.27 0.42
N LYS A 270 13.34 8.91 0.69
CA LYS A 270 13.91 7.63 0.27
C LYS A 270 13.07 6.47 0.83
N ALA A 271 12.81 6.45 2.13
CA ALA A 271 12.01 5.42 2.80
C ALA A 271 10.58 5.33 2.24
N TYR A 272 9.95 6.45 1.92
CA TYR A 272 8.61 6.47 1.35
C TYR A 272 8.59 5.96 -0.09
N ARG A 273 9.53 6.38 -0.94
CA ARG A 273 9.66 5.85 -2.30
C ARG A 273 9.94 4.34 -2.28
N TRP A 274 10.76 3.89 -1.33
CA TRP A 274 10.99 2.46 -1.10
C TRP A 274 9.68 1.74 -0.76
N THR A 275 8.98 2.23 0.26
CA THR A 275 7.78 1.60 0.81
C THR A 275 6.65 1.55 -0.20
N TYR A 276 6.30 2.64 -0.88
CA TYR A 276 5.04 2.69 -1.65
C TYR A 276 5.22 2.47 -3.16
N ILE A 277 6.45 2.54 -3.69
CA ILE A 277 6.71 2.45 -5.13
C ILE A 277 7.74 1.37 -5.45
N VAL A 278 8.96 1.47 -4.93
CA VAL A 278 10.06 0.61 -5.41
C VAL A 278 9.89 -0.84 -4.95
N SER A 279 9.44 -1.08 -3.72
CA SER A 279 9.22 -2.44 -3.22
C SER A 279 8.22 -3.22 -4.08
N GLY A 280 7.08 -2.62 -4.43
CA GLY A 280 6.06 -3.28 -5.25
C GLY A 280 6.44 -3.41 -6.73
N VAL A 281 7.16 -2.45 -7.31
CA VAL A 281 7.67 -2.57 -8.69
C VAL A 281 8.69 -3.70 -8.80
N LEU A 282 9.43 -3.98 -7.72
CA LEU A 282 10.37 -5.10 -7.65
C LEU A 282 9.70 -6.44 -7.30
N GLU A 283 8.44 -6.45 -6.86
CA GLU A 283 7.74 -7.66 -6.44
C GLU A 283 7.60 -8.64 -7.61
N PRO A 284 8.16 -9.87 -7.52
CA PRO A 284 8.25 -10.79 -8.65
C PRO A 284 6.89 -11.10 -9.30
N ARG A 285 5.83 -11.20 -8.49
CA ARG A 285 4.49 -11.50 -8.98
C ARG A 285 3.92 -10.34 -9.82
N PHE A 286 4.11 -9.10 -9.37
CA PHE A 286 3.69 -7.91 -10.11
C PHE A 286 4.44 -7.79 -11.45
N ARG A 287 5.77 -7.94 -11.42
CA ARG A 287 6.62 -7.89 -12.62
C ARG A 287 6.23 -8.94 -13.65
N LYS A 288 5.93 -10.15 -13.20
CA LYS A 288 5.49 -11.24 -14.09
C LYS A 288 4.18 -10.86 -14.78
N LEU A 289 3.17 -10.43 -14.03
CA LEU A 289 1.86 -10.05 -14.58
C LEU A 289 1.98 -8.90 -15.57
N LEU A 290 2.68 -7.83 -15.18
CA LEU A 290 2.90 -6.69 -16.05
C LEU A 290 3.60 -7.10 -17.35
N GLY A 291 4.68 -7.90 -17.26
CA GLY A 291 5.43 -8.38 -18.42
C GLY A 291 4.65 -9.32 -19.35
N GLU A 292 3.63 -10.02 -18.85
CA GLU A 292 2.71 -10.81 -19.68
C GLU A 292 1.69 -9.94 -20.42
N MET A 293 1.46 -8.69 -19.98
CA MET A 293 0.43 -7.80 -20.52
C MET A 293 0.96 -6.71 -21.45
N VAL A 294 2.19 -6.25 -21.25
CA VAL A 294 2.79 -5.15 -22.02
C VAL A 294 3.79 -5.65 -23.06
N ASP A 295 3.99 -4.89 -24.13
CA ASP A 295 5.07 -5.15 -25.09
C ASP A 295 6.41 -4.52 -24.66
N ALA A 296 7.47 -4.75 -25.43
CA ALA A 296 8.81 -4.26 -25.13
C ALA A 296 8.92 -2.71 -25.14
N THR A 297 8.15 -2.03 -26.00
CA THR A 297 8.15 -0.56 -26.08
C THR A 297 7.49 0.03 -24.84
N GLN A 298 6.35 -0.55 -24.45
CA GLN A 298 5.63 -0.19 -23.24
C GLN A 298 6.47 -0.45 -21.98
N MET A 299 7.10 -1.62 -21.89
CA MET A 299 7.99 -1.95 -20.77
C MET A 299 9.15 -0.95 -20.66
N ALA A 300 9.80 -0.60 -21.78
CA ALA A 300 10.89 0.37 -21.78
C ALA A 300 10.44 1.76 -21.27
N ARG A 301 9.21 2.20 -21.58
CA ARG A 301 8.65 3.45 -21.04
C ARG A 301 8.46 3.38 -19.53
N ILE A 302 7.93 2.25 -19.02
CA ILE A 302 7.74 2.03 -17.59
C ILE A 302 9.09 2.03 -16.87
N GLU A 303 10.08 1.29 -17.39
CA GLU A 303 11.43 1.24 -16.81
C GLU A 303 12.11 2.61 -16.78
N ALA A 304 12.00 3.38 -17.88
CA ALA A 304 12.54 4.73 -17.96
C ALA A 304 11.88 5.68 -16.93
N ALA A 305 10.57 5.55 -16.71
CA ALA A 305 9.85 6.33 -15.71
C ALA A 305 10.24 5.92 -14.26
N MET A 306 10.57 4.65 -14.03
CA MET A 306 10.94 4.13 -12.70
C MET A 306 12.41 4.35 -12.34
N ALA A 307 13.30 4.45 -13.32
CA ALA A 307 14.74 4.59 -13.10
C ALA A 307 15.13 5.69 -12.09
N PRO A 308 14.52 6.89 -12.09
CA PRO A 308 14.83 7.95 -11.12
C PRO A 308 14.46 7.62 -9.66
N LEU A 309 13.60 6.62 -9.44
CA LEU A 309 13.11 6.24 -8.11
C LEU A 309 13.91 5.08 -7.50
N LEU A 310 14.62 4.29 -8.33
CA LEU A 310 15.32 3.07 -7.88
C LEU A 310 16.44 3.31 -6.86
N TYR A 311 16.95 4.54 -6.72
CA TYR A 311 17.88 4.89 -5.64
C TYR A 311 17.30 4.65 -4.24
N ALA A 312 15.97 4.55 -4.13
CA ALA A 312 15.27 4.35 -2.87
C ALA A 312 15.50 2.97 -2.24
N MET A 313 16.04 2.00 -2.97
CA MET A 313 16.37 0.69 -2.40
C MET A 313 17.22 0.82 -1.11
N PRO A 314 16.95 0.01 -0.07
CA PRO A 314 17.68 0.08 1.18
C PRO A 314 19.17 -0.18 0.97
N ALA A 315 20.04 0.49 1.73
CA ALA A 315 21.47 0.25 1.67
C ALA A 315 21.85 -1.19 2.06
N SER A 316 21.03 -1.84 2.90
CA SER A 316 21.13 -3.27 3.26
C SER A 316 20.74 -4.23 2.13
N GLY A 317 20.25 -3.71 1.00
CA GLY A 317 19.60 -4.49 -0.05
C GLY A 317 18.11 -4.73 0.24
N ALA A 318 17.38 -5.23 -0.77
CA ALA A 318 15.97 -5.57 -0.62
C ALA A 318 15.79 -6.70 0.42
N PRO A 319 14.81 -6.61 1.33
CA PRO A 319 14.46 -7.70 2.23
C PRO A 319 14.16 -8.95 1.41
N VAL A 320 14.88 -10.04 1.67
CA VAL A 320 14.59 -11.33 1.03
C VAL A 320 13.30 -11.85 1.68
N PRO A 321 12.22 -12.09 0.92
CA PRO A 321 11.03 -12.71 1.48
C PRO A 321 11.44 -14.05 2.10
N ALA A 322 11.04 -14.31 3.35
CA ALA A 322 11.13 -15.66 3.88
C ALA A 322 10.43 -16.59 2.88
N MET A 323 11.12 -17.62 2.39
CA MET A 323 10.51 -18.57 1.46
C MET A 323 9.20 -19.08 2.07
N ALA A 324 8.10 -18.89 1.34
CA ALA A 324 6.81 -19.40 1.77
C ALA A 324 6.93 -20.93 1.98
N ALA A 325 6.66 -21.37 3.21
CA ALA A 325 6.41 -22.77 3.52
C ALA A 325 4.99 -23.14 3.11
#